data_AF-A0A7J2YJP3-F1
#
_entry.id   AF-A0A7J2YJP3-F1
#
_cell.length_a   1.000
_cell.length_b   1.000
_cell.length_c   1.000
_cell.angle_alpha   90.00
_cell.angle_beta   90.00
_cell.angle_gamma   90.00
#
_symmetry.space_group_name_H-M   'P 1'
#
loop_
_entity.id
_entity.type
_entity.pdbx_description
1 polymer ?
#
loop_
_entity_poly.entity_id
_entity_poly.type
_entity_poly.pdbx_seq_one_letter_code
_entity_poly.pdbx_strand_id
1 'polypeptide(L)'
;MLGPVKNGGLIIYITTPGCWGPMITPTIRGGHEVNVPVAVEGANVGDAVAISIESIIVRSKATSSGTDKPVDGAYVGDPFVAKKCPSCGEPWPKSRLEGIGLEAIRCEKCGSPSSPFRMVNGYTIVFDECRRIGVTVNEEVARRLAIDGYAWMDIPRNSKQFPVIIAAKADLAGLPTRLRPFLGQLGTVPSVDIPDSHNAGDFGTFLIGAPHKYAITEQQYRECITDGHLDIDSVREGAVLIAPVKLDGAGIYAGDVHAQQGDGEVAGHTTDISAEVKVRV
;
A
#
# COMPACT_ATOMS: atom_id res chain seq x y z
N MET A 1 18.75 5.36 1.89
CA MET A 1 18.67 4.26 0.91
C MET A 1 19.62 3.14 1.34
N LEU A 2 19.31 1.89 1.03
CA LEU A 2 20.24 0.76 1.11
C LEU A 2 21.10 0.67 -0.16
N GLY A 3 22.07 -0.24 -0.22
CA GLY A 3 22.91 -0.48 -1.39
C GLY A 3 24.20 0.36 -1.40
N PRO A 4 24.76 0.69 -2.60
CA PRO A 4 24.15 0.57 -3.91
C PRO A 4 24.23 -0.82 -4.55
N VAL A 5 23.33 -1.11 -5.49
CA VAL A 5 23.48 -2.21 -6.46
C VAL A 5 24.07 -1.69 -7.76
N LYS A 6 24.78 -2.55 -8.51
CA LYS A 6 25.31 -2.25 -9.84
C LYS A 6 24.24 -2.46 -10.91
N ASN A 7 24.47 -1.94 -12.11
CA ASN A 7 23.72 -2.34 -13.31
C ASN A 7 23.78 -3.88 -13.50
N GLY A 8 22.64 -4.49 -13.81
CA GLY A 8 22.37 -5.92 -13.76
C GLY A 8 22.13 -6.47 -12.36
N GLY A 9 22.07 -5.61 -11.34
CA GLY A 9 21.98 -5.97 -9.93
C GLY A 9 20.60 -6.47 -9.53
N LEU A 10 20.56 -7.40 -8.57
CA LEU A 10 19.31 -7.98 -8.09
C LEU A 10 18.86 -7.33 -6.79
N ILE A 11 17.58 -7.01 -6.70
CA ILE A 11 16.94 -6.56 -5.46
C ILE A 11 15.79 -7.52 -5.13
N ILE A 12 15.73 -7.96 -3.88
CA ILE A 12 14.65 -8.79 -3.36
C ILE A 12 13.94 -8.01 -2.26
N TYR A 13 12.66 -7.76 -2.49
CA TYR A 13 11.76 -7.11 -1.55
C TYR A 13 10.84 -8.13 -0.91
N ILE A 14 10.58 -7.96 0.39
CA ILE A 14 9.42 -8.54 1.04
C ILE A 14 8.44 -7.40 1.26
N THR A 15 7.45 -7.29 0.39
CA THR A 15 6.46 -6.22 0.42
C THR A 15 5.39 -6.53 1.46
N THR A 16 4.82 -5.47 2.02
CA THR A 16 3.63 -5.55 2.85
C THR A 16 2.42 -5.14 2.02
N PRO A 17 1.19 -5.53 2.38
CA PRO A 17 -0.01 -5.06 1.69
C PRO A 17 -0.08 -3.52 1.71
N GLY A 18 -0.54 -2.94 0.61
CA GLY A 18 -0.88 -1.52 0.55
C GLY A 18 -2.35 -1.25 0.88
N CYS A 19 -2.88 -0.17 0.30
CA CYS A 19 -4.17 0.47 0.56
C CYS A 19 -4.68 0.27 1.99
N TRP A 20 -5.58 -0.70 2.17
CA TRP A 20 -6.40 -0.81 3.38
C TRP A 20 -5.59 -0.90 4.67
N GLY A 21 -4.50 -1.67 4.69
CA GLY A 21 -3.70 -1.84 5.91
C GLY A 21 -3.12 -0.51 6.41
N PRO A 22 -2.33 0.21 5.59
CA PRO A 22 -1.85 1.55 5.90
C PRO A 22 -2.96 2.59 6.10
N MET A 23 -4.03 2.56 5.31
CA MET A 23 -5.19 3.45 5.45
C MET A 23 -5.81 3.36 6.83
N ILE A 24 -6.09 2.15 7.33
CA ILE A 24 -6.74 1.97 8.63
C ILE A 24 -5.77 2.19 9.81
N THR A 25 -4.46 2.25 9.53
CA THR A 25 -3.38 2.41 10.52
C THR A 25 -3.00 3.88 10.68
N PRO A 26 -3.35 4.54 11.80
CA PRO A 26 -3.22 6.00 11.89
C PRO A 26 -1.78 6.51 11.94
N THR A 27 -0.82 5.68 12.35
CA THR A 27 0.60 6.05 12.44
C THR A 27 1.30 6.12 11.09
N ILE A 28 0.77 5.44 10.06
CA ILE A 28 1.35 5.41 8.72
C ILE A 28 0.95 6.69 7.98
N ARG A 29 1.92 7.31 7.30
CA ARG A 29 1.83 8.68 6.76
C ARG A 29 1.48 8.75 5.27
N GLY A 30 1.15 7.61 4.67
CA GLY A 30 0.64 7.47 3.31
C GLY A 30 -0.47 6.42 3.27
N GLY A 31 -1.00 6.22 2.05
CA GLY A 31 -1.90 5.12 1.72
C GLY A 31 -1.18 3.77 1.60
N HIS A 32 0.16 3.76 1.52
CA HIS A 32 0.97 2.55 1.42
C HIS A 32 2.07 2.50 2.49
N GLU A 33 2.68 1.32 2.60
CA GLU A 33 3.92 1.12 3.32
C GLU A 33 4.89 0.42 2.35
N VAL A 34 5.90 1.16 1.90
CA VAL A 34 6.87 0.68 0.91
C VAL A 34 8.14 0.19 1.57
N ASN A 35 8.87 -0.69 0.87
CA ASN A 35 10.20 -1.09 1.29
C ASN A 35 11.18 0.08 1.24
N VAL A 36 12.22 -0.01 2.07
CA VAL A 36 13.31 0.97 2.07
C VAL A 36 13.95 1.04 0.67
N PRO A 37 14.11 2.24 0.09
CA PRO A 37 14.66 2.35 -1.26
C PRO A 37 16.12 1.87 -1.34
N VAL A 38 16.49 1.28 -2.47
CA VAL A 38 17.83 0.75 -2.77
C VAL A 38 18.49 1.60 -3.86
N ALA A 39 19.68 2.12 -3.59
CA ALA A 39 20.42 2.95 -4.53
C ALA A 39 21.00 2.12 -5.69
N VAL A 40 21.11 2.72 -6.87
CA VAL A 40 21.76 2.16 -8.07
C VAL A 40 23.04 2.95 -8.36
N GLU A 41 24.17 2.26 -8.45
CA GLU A 41 25.48 2.86 -8.71
C GLU A 41 25.48 3.54 -10.09
N GLY A 42 25.86 4.82 -10.11
CA GLY A 42 26.01 5.59 -11.35
C GLY A 42 24.72 6.16 -11.95
N ALA A 43 23.56 5.98 -11.31
CA ALA A 43 22.32 6.65 -11.71
C ALA A 43 22.31 8.11 -11.23
N ASN A 44 22.25 9.07 -12.15
CA ASN A 44 22.25 10.50 -11.84
C ASN A 44 20.93 11.15 -12.28
N VAL A 45 20.62 12.31 -11.70
CA VAL A 45 19.43 13.08 -12.12
C VAL A 45 19.42 13.32 -13.64
N GLY A 46 18.30 12.98 -14.28
CA GLY A 46 18.14 13.07 -15.74
C GLY A 46 18.28 11.72 -16.46
N ASP A 47 18.83 10.71 -15.81
CA ASP A 47 18.84 9.33 -16.31
C ASP A 47 17.46 8.66 -16.17
N ALA A 48 17.36 7.42 -16.64
CA ALA A 48 16.27 6.50 -16.34
C ALA A 48 16.83 5.12 -15.95
N VAL A 49 16.14 4.42 -15.06
CA VAL A 49 16.48 3.05 -14.66
C VAL A 49 15.48 2.08 -15.28
N ALA A 50 15.99 1.01 -15.90
CA ALA A 50 15.18 -0.10 -16.38
C ALA A 50 15.06 -1.16 -15.29
N ILE A 51 13.86 -1.38 -14.78
CA ILE A 51 13.56 -2.31 -13.69
C ILE A 51 12.82 -3.51 -14.28
N SER A 52 13.52 -4.63 -14.43
CA SER A 52 12.95 -5.89 -14.91
C SER A 52 12.36 -6.68 -13.74
N ILE A 53 11.08 -7.03 -13.82
CA ILE A 53 10.38 -7.79 -12.77
C ILE A 53 10.58 -9.28 -13.05
N GLU A 54 11.41 -9.94 -12.25
CA GLU A 54 11.77 -11.35 -12.46
C GLU A 54 10.78 -12.31 -11.84
N SER A 55 10.30 -12.00 -10.63
CA SER A 55 9.31 -12.83 -9.93
C SER A 55 8.51 -12.07 -8.88
N ILE A 56 7.26 -12.50 -8.65
CA ILE A 56 6.32 -12.06 -7.61
C ILE A 56 5.72 -13.31 -6.98
N ILE A 57 6.16 -13.64 -5.78
CA ILE A 57 5.68 -14.80 -5.02
C ILE A 57 4.72 -14.30 -3.93
N VAL A 58 3.43 -14.57 -4.12
CA VAL A 58 2.38 -14.21 -3.16
C VAL A 58 2.57 -14.95 -1.84
N ARG A 59 2.59 -14.21 -0.73
CA ARG A 59 2.77 -14.75 0.61
C ARG A 59 1.46 -14.84 1.39
N SER A 60 0.65 -13.77 1.33
CA SER A 60 -0.68 -13.73 1.96
C SER A 60 -1.50 -14.96 1.58
N LYS A 61 -2.23 -15.53 2.55
CA LYS A 61 -3.18 -16.63 2.35
C LYS A 61 -4.62 -16.14 2.22
N ALA A 62 -4.87 -14.93 2.73
CA ALA A 62 -6.13 -14.23 2.63
C ALA A 62 -5.88 -12.73 2.61
N THR A 63 -6.85 -11.97 2.09
CA THR A 63 -6.90 -10.50 2.21
C THR A 63 -8.36 -10.04 2.23
N SER A 64 -8.60 -8.75 2.36
CA SER A 64 -9.94 -8.15 2.31
C SER A 64 -9.86 -6.84 1.56
N SER A 65 -10.92 -6.52 0.83
CA SER A 65 -11.06 -5.23 0.15
C SER A 65 -12.51 -4.81 0.09
N GLY A 66 -12.78 -3.62 -0.43
CA GLY A 66 -14.08 -3.01 -0.42
C GLY A 66 -14.05 -1.53 -0.76
N THR A 67 -15.19 -0.89 -0.58
CA THR A 67 -15.35 0.56 -0.77
C THR A 67 -15.15 1.29 0.54
N ASP A 68 -14.39 2.38 0.50
CA ASP A 68 -14.08 3.17 1.69
C ASP A 68 -15.09 4.29 1.94
N LYS A 69 -15.04 4.81 3.16
CA LYS A 69 -15.63 6.09 3.56
C LYS A 69 -14.72 6.73 4.61
N PRO A 70 -14.20 7.94 4.37
CA PRO A 70 -13.46 8.69 5.36
C PRO A 70 -14.30 8.97 6.62
N VAL A 71 -13.65 9.01 7.77
CA VAL A 71 -14.27 9.38 9.05
C VAL A 71 -14.07 10.87 9.29
N ASP A 72 -15.18 11.61 9.32
CA ASP A 72 -15.16 13.04 9.62
C ASP A 72 -14.40 13.34 10.92
N GLY A 73 -13.50 14.31 10.87
CA GLY A 73 -12.67 14.70 12.00
C GLY A 73 -11.45 13.81 12.25
N ALA A 74 -11.27 12.68 11.53
CA ALA A 74 -10.10 11.82 11.68
C ALA A 74 -8.90 12.23 10.79
N TYR A 75 -8.97 13.38 10.12
CA TYR A 75 -7.91 13.85 9.22
C TYR A 75 -7.90 15.38 9.06
N VAL A 76 -6.89 15.90 8.34
CA VAL A 76 -6.74 17.31 7.96
C VAL A 76 -6.54 17.41 6.44
N GLY A 77 -7.61 17.72 5.70
CA GLY A 77 -7.58 17.82 4.24
C GLY A 77 -7.62 16.46 3.54
N ASP A 78 -6.64 15.60 3.84
CA ASP A 78 -6.44 14.31 3.19
C ASP A 78 -6.45 13.15 4.22
N PRO A 79 -7.39 12.18 4.12
CA PRO A 79 -7.50 11.04 5.02
C PRO A 79 -6.41 9.97 4.83
N PHE A 80 -5.75 9.89 3.68
CA PHE A 80 -4.66 8.95 3.41
C PHE A 80 -3.34 9.41 4.05
N VAL A 81 -3.14 10.73 4.14
CA VAL A 81 -1.85 11.32 4.49
C VAL A 81 -1.87 11.97 5.87
N ALA A 82 -2.85 12.82 6.16
CA ALA A 82 -2.84 13.72 7.32
C ALA A 82 -3.83 13.26 8.41
N LYS A 83 -3.63 12.03 8.88
CA LYS A 83 -4.48 11.35 9.87
C LYS A 83 -4.35 12.01 11.26
N LYS A 84 -5.46 12.07 12.00
CA LYS A 84 -5.50 12.47 13.42
C LYS A 84 -6.55 11.68 14.18
N CYS A 85 -6.42 11.63 15.50
CA CYS A 85 -7.45 11.06 16.34
C CYS A 85 -8.71 11.96 16.31
N PRO A 86 -9.91 11.43 15.97
CA PRO A 86 -11.12 12.24 15.91
C PRO A 86 -11.60 12.75 17.28
N SER A 87 -11.15 12.12 18.38
CA SER A 87 -11.54 12.52 19.74
C SER A 87 -10.56 13.52 20.37
N CYS A 88 -9.26 13.20 20.40
CA CYS A 88 -8.27 14.02 21.11
C CYS A 88 -7.38 14.88 20.20
N GLY A 89 -7.55 14.78 18.88
CA GLY A 89 -6.81 15.56 17.89
C GLY A 89 -5.34 15.17 17.70
N GLU A 90 -4.85 14.13 18.38
CA GLU A 90 -3.46 13.67 18.25
C GLU A 90 -3.13 13.34 16.77
N PRO A 91 -2.12 13.99 16.15
CA PRO A 91 -1.75 13.72 14.77
C PRO A 91 -1.00 12.40 14.63
N TRP A 92 -1.32 11.61 13.60
CA TRP A 92 -0.79 10.25 13.38
C TRP A 92 -0.70 9.41 14.66
N PRO A 93 -1.84 9.21 15.36
CA PRO A 93 -1.82 8.69 16.72
C PRO A 93 -1.29 7.26 16.74
N LYS A 94 -0.34 6.98 17.65
CA LYS A 94 -0.06 5.61 18.05
C LYS A 94 -1.36 4.93 18.44
N SER A 95 -1.55 3.73 17.91
CA SER A 95 -2.79 2.99 18.04
C SER A 95 -2.48 1.53 18.33
N ARG A 96 -3.42 0.86 19.00
CA ARG A 96 -3.38 -0.57 19.29
C ARG A 96 -4.67 -1.22 18.81
N LEU A 97 -4.60 -2.51 18.51
CA LEU A 97 -5.77 -3.30 18.10
C LEU A 97 -6.38 -4.00 19.32
N GLU A 98 -7.68 -3.81 19.55
CA GLU A 98 -8.45 -4.41 20.64
C GLU A 98 -9.63 -5.25 20.11
N GLY A 99 -9.32 -6.42 19.56
CA GLY A 99 -10.31 -7.33 18.96
C GLY A 99 -10.36 -7.22 17.44
N ILE A 100 -11.54 -7.44 16.87
CA ILE A 100 -11.79 -7.38 15.42
C ILE A 100 -12.70 -6.19 15.09
N GLY A 101 -12.66 -5.75 13.83
CA GLY A 101 -13.37 -4.59 13.30
C GLY A 101 -12.50 -3.33 13.29
N LEU A 102 -12.76 -2.42 12.35
CA LEU A 102 -11.94 -1.20 12.21
C LEU A 102 -12.04 -0.26 13.42
N GLU A 103 -13.17 -0.29 14.14
CA GLU A 103 -13.37 0.44 15.40
C GLU A 103 -12.54 -0.13 16.56
N ALA A 104 -11.98 -1.34 16.41
CA ALA A 104 -11.06 -1.94 17.38
C ALA A 104 -9.66 -1.33 17.32
N ILE A 105 -9.35 -0.52 16.32
CA ILE A 105 -8.12 0.26 16.27
C ILE A 105 -8.31 1.48 17.17
N ARG A 106 -7.66 1.45 18.35
CA ARG A 106 -7.84 2.42 19.43
C ARG A 106 -6.61 3.30 19.59
N CYS A 107 -6.83 4.61 19.70
CA CYS A 107 -5.79 5.57 20.04
C CYS A 107 -5.16 5.22 21.39
N GLU A 108 -3.84 5.16 21.47
CA GLU A 108 -3.13 4.90 22.74
C GLU A 108 -3.31 6.02 23.76
N LYS A 109 -3.50 7.27 23.29
CA LYS A 109 -3.61 8.45 24.16
C LYS A 109 -4.96 8.57 24.86
N CYS A 110 -6.06 8.29 24.17
CA CYS A 110 -7.42 8.53 24.70
C CYS A 110 -8.37 7.33 24.61
N GLY A 111 -7.96 6.22 23.99
CA GLY A 111 -8.78 5.00 23.89
C GLY A 111 -9.99 5.08 22.95
N SER A 112 -10.19 6.19 22.23
CA SER A 112 -11.23 6.26 21.20
C SER A 112 -10.82 5.47 19.95
N PRO A 113 -11.76 5.02 19.12
CA PRO A 113 -11.44 4.54 17.78
C PRO A 113 -10.66 5.59 16.99
N SER A 114 -9.64 5.16 16.27
CA SER A 114 -8.70 6.06 15.58
C SER A 114 -8.50 5.75 14.10
N SER A 115 -9.06 4.65 13.58
CA SER A 115 -9.00 4.36 12.14
C SER A 115 -9.68 5.48 11.32
N PRO A 116 -9.02 6.06 10.31
CA PRO A 116 -9.55 7.20 9.55
C PRO A 116 -10.52 6.79 8.44
N PHE A 117 -10.65 5.50 8.14
CA PHE A 117 -11.56 4.98 7.13
C PHE A 117 -12.54 3.95 7.70
N ARG A 118 -13.67 3.77 7.02
CA ARG A 118 -14.61 2.67 7.20
C ARG A 118 -14.74 1.89 5.90
N MET A 119 -14.87 0.58 6.01
CA MET A 119 -15.23 -0.27 4.87
C MET A 119 -16.76 -0.38 4.83
N VAL A 120 -17.39 0.31 3.89
CA VAL A 120 -18.86 0.36 3.78
C VAL A 120 -19.39 -0.97 3.26
N ASN A 121 -18.91 -1.39 2.10
CA ASN A 121 -19.11 -2.71 1.53
C ASN A 121 -17.74 -3.37 1.34
N GLY A 122 -17.63 -4.66 1.59
CA GLY A 122 -16.38 -5.36 1.39
C GLY A 122 -16.49 -6.87 1.49
N TYR A 123 -15.38 -7.52 1.21
CA TYR A 123 -15.28 -8.97 1.16
C TYR A 123 -13.91 -9.40 1.66
N THR A 124 -13.87 -10.56 2.31
CA THR A 124 -12.65 -11.28 2.65
C THR A 124 -12.48 -12.40 1.63
N ILE A 125 -11.28 -12.55 1.08
CA ILE A 125 -10.93 -13.57 0.10
C ILE A 125 -9.83 -14.46 0.65
N VAL A 126 -9.98 -15.78 0.47
CA VAL A 126 -8.93 -16.77 0.77
C VAL A 126 -8.38 -17.34 -0.51
N PHE A 127 -7.09 -17.67 -0.52
CA PHE A 127 -6.40 -18.21 -1.68
C PHE A 127 -6.12 -19.70 -1.54
N ASP A 128 -6.12 -20.39 -2.67
CA ASP A 128 -5.66 -21.78 -2.74
C ASP A 128 -4.15 -21.90 -2.43
N GLU A 129 -3.69 -23.13 -2.18
CA GLU A 129 -2.29 -23.40 -1.82
C GLU A 129 -1.30 -22.93 -2.90
N CYS A 130 -1.71 -22.98 -4.17
CA CYS A 130 -0.87 -22.56 -5.29
C CYS A 130 -0.95 -21.06 -5.60
N ARG A 131 -1.78 -20.28 -4.88
CA ARG A 131 -1.99 -18.84 -5.09
C ARG A 131 -2.40 -18.49 -6.53
N ARG A 132 -3.31 -19.28 -7.09
CA ARG A 132 -3.86 -19.11 -8.44
C ARG A 132 -5.32 -18.69 -8.43
N ILE A 133 -6.07 -19.13 -7.43
CA ILE A 133 -7.51 -18.89 -7.29
C ILE A 133 -7.81 -18.36 -5.90
N GLY A 134 -8.61 -17.31 -5.83
CA GLY A 134 -9.21 -16.81 -4.60
C GLY A 134 -10.71 -17.10 -4.57
N VAL A 135 -11.27 -17.29 -3.38
CA VAL A 135 -12.72 -17.39 -3.19
C VAL A 135 -13.12 -16.50 -2.04
N THR A 136 -14.09 -15.61 -2.26
CA THR A 136 -14.62 -14.78 -1.18
C THR A 136 -15.41 -15.62 -0.19
N VAL A 137 -15.27 -15.33 1.10
CA VAL A 137 -15.79 -16.18 2.18
C VAL A 137 -17.05 -15.59 2.83
N ASN A 138 -17.80 -16.44 3.53
CA ASN A 138 -18.93 -16.01 4.34
C ASN A 138 -18.48 -15.34 5.66
N GLU A 139 -19.44 -14.79 6.40
CA GLU A 139 -19.18 -14.05 7.64
C GLU A 139 -18.49 -14.90 8.72
N GLU A 140 -18.92 -16.15 8.91
CA GLU A 140 -18.32 -17.05 9.90
C GLU A 140 -16.81 -17.23 9.65
N VAL A 141 -16.44 -17.50 8.40
CA VAL A 141 -15.03 -17.66 8.04
C VAL A 141 -14.29 -16.33 8.13
N ALA A 142 -14.85 -15.22 7.62
CA ALA A 142 -14.22 -13.91 7.70
C ALA A 142 -13.88 -13.52 9.16
N ARG A 143 -14.82 -13.72 10.09
CA ARG A 143 -14.61 -13.47 11.53
C ARG A 143 -13.56 -14.37 12.14
N ARG A 144 -13.48 -15.64 11.71
CA ARG A 144 -12.43 -16.56 12.18
C ARG A 144 -11.03 -16.13 11.70
N LEU A 145 -10.92 -15.70 10.44
CA LEU A 145 -9.65 -15.22 9.87
C LEU A 145 -9.17 -13.93 10.57
N ALA A 146 -10.11 -13.03 10.91
CA ALA A 146 -9.83 -11.76 11.56
C ALA A 146 -9.11 -11.91 12.92
N ILE A 147 -9.28 -13.03 13.62
CA ILE A 147 -8.63 -13.29 14.93
C ILE A 147 -7.10 -13.35 14.80
N ASP A 148 -6.60 -13.92 13.70
CA ASP A 148 -5.16 -14.07 13.44
C ASP A 148 -4.76 -13.37 12.14
N GLY A 149 -5.17 -12.11 12.02
CA GLY A 149 -5.06 -11.38 10.77
C GLY A 149 -3.63 -11.28 10.23
N TYR A 150 -2.65 -11.12 11.13
CA TYR A 150 -1.24 -11.01 10.79
C TYR A 150 -0.69 -12.29 10.15
N ALA A 151 -1.05 -13.47 10.66
CA ALA A 151 -0.59 -14.75 10.11
C ALA A 151 -1.27 -15.09 8.78
N TRP A 152 -2.57 -14.78 8.65
CA TRP A 152 -3.31 -15.04 7.41
C TRP A 152 -2.88 -14.14 6.26
N MET A 153 -2.58 -12.88 6.54
CA MET A 153 -2.02 -11.96 5.54
C MET A 153 -0.51 -12.10 5.38
N ASP A 154 0.18 -12.85 6.24
CA ASP A 154 1.64 -12.96 6.31
C ASP A 154 2.33 -11.58 6.23
N ILE A 155 1.89 -10.66 7.11
CA ILE A 155 2.41 -9.29 7.15
C ILE A 155 3.87 -9.33 7.67
N PRO A 156 4.83 -8.68 6.99
CA PRO A 156 6.21 -8.66 7.43
C PRO A 156 6.36 -8.06 8.84
N ARG A 157 7.21 -8.65 9.68
CA ARG A 157 7.36 -8.27 11.11
C ARG A 157 7.72 -6.79 11.35
N ASN A 158 8.37 -6.16 10.38
CA ASN A 158 8.77 -4.76 10.49
C ASN A 158 7.65 -3.79 10.10
N SER A 159 6.62 -4.28 9.39
CA SER A 159 5.46 -3.48 9.01
C SER A 159 4.76 -2.95 10.26
N LYS A 160 4.24 -1.73 10.14
CA LYS A 160 3.47 -1.08 11.21
C LYS A 160 1.97 -1.15 11.02
N GLN A 161 1.51 -1.75 9.93
CA GLN A 161 0.09 -1.77 9.59
C GLN A 161 -0.71 -2.77 10.44
N PHE A 162 -1.99 -2.48 10.58
CA PHE A 162 -2.99 -3.46 10.99
C PHE A 162 -3.48 -4.26 9.77
N PRO A 163 -3.72 -5.57 9.90
CA PRO A 163 -4.21 -6.38 8.80
C PRO A 163 -5.65 -5.98 8.43
N VAL A 164 -5.93 -5.73 7.15
CA VAL A 164 -7.28 -5.34 6.71
C VAL A 164 -8.34 -6.41 7.04
N ILE A 165 -7.97 -7.68 7.07
CA ILE A 165 -8.92 -8.77 7.34
C ILE A 165 -9.54 -8.71 8.74
N ILE A 166 -9.02 -7.87 9.65
CA ILE A 166 -9.71 -7.58 10.92
C ILE A 166 -11.09 -6.95 10.69
N ALA A 167 -11.33 -6.31 9.54
CA ALA A 167 -12.63 -5.77 9.18
C ALA A 167 -13.73 -6.85 9.15
N ALA A 168 -13.34 -8.12 8.96
CA ALA A 168 -14.23 -9.29 8.97
C ALA A 168 -15.41 -9.16 8.00
N LYS A 169 -15.18 -8.57 6.81
CA LYS A 169 -16.23 -8.27 5.83
C LYS A 169 -16.53 -9.45 4.93
N ALA A 170 -17.81 -9.64 4.59
CA ALA A 170 -18.31 -10.78 3.83
C ALA A 170 -19.57 -10.43 3.01
N ASP A 171 -19.66 -9.20 2.51
CA ASP A 171 -20.85 -8.69 1.81
C ASP A 171 -21.00 -9.36 0.42
N LEU A 172 -19.93 -9.98 -0.09
CA LEU A 172 -19.90 -10.74 -1.34
C LEU A 172 -19.22 -12.09 -1.09
N ALA A 173 -19.98 -13.15 -0.84
CA ALA A 173 -19.47 -14.49 -0.52
C ALA A 173 -19.59 -15.47 -1.71
N GLY A 174 -18.64 -16.39 -1.84
CA GLY A 174 -18.65 -17.47 -2.82
C GLY A 174 -18.23 -17.09 -4.24
N LEU A 175 -17.64 -15.90 -4.43
CA LEU A 175 -17.15 -15.46 -5.74
C LEU A 175 -15.72 -15.97 -5.96
N PRO A 176 -15.46 -16.80 -6.99
CA PRO A 176 -14.11 -17.18 -7.36
C PRO A 176 -13.45 -16.09 -8.22
N THR A 177 -12.17 -15.82 -7.96
CA THR A 177 -11.33 -14.94 -8.79
C THR A 177 -10.01 -15.63 -9.13
N ARG A 178 -9.43 -15.25 -10.27
CA ARG A 178 -8.08 -15.69 -10.64
C ARG A 178 -7.07 -14.67 -10.16
N LEU A 179 -6.04 -15.13 -9.46
CA LEU A 179 -4.92 -14.28 -9.09
C LEU A 179 -4.10 -13.96 -10.34
N ARG A 180 -3.79 -12.68 -10.49
CA ARG A 180 -2.87 -12.12 -11.48
C ARG A 180 -2.00 -11.10 -10.74
N PRO A 181 -1.00 -11.54 -9.96
CA PRO A 181 -0.26 -10.63 -9.10
C PRO A 181 0.58 -9.63 -9.90
N PHE A 182 0.61 -8.39 -9.42
CA PHE A 182 1.37 -7.29 -10.01
C PHE A 182 1.71 -6.27 -8.92
N LEU A 183 2.64 -5.36 -9.20
CA LEU A 183 3.02 -4.28 -8.28
C LEU A 183 2.19 -3.02 -8.59
N GLY A 184 1.36 -2.59 -7.65
CA GLY A 184 0.74 -1.27 -7.65
C GLY A 184 1.79 -0.17 -7.43
N GLN A 185 2.79 -0.44 -6.57
CA GLN A 185 3.92 0.45 -6.35
C GLN A 185 5.28 -0.15 -6.71
N LEU A 186 5.93 0.45 -7.71
CA LEU A 186 7.32 0.19 -8.10
C LEU A 186 7.87 1.43 -8.81
N GLY A 187 9.03 1.93 -8.37
CA GLY A 187 9.64 3.07 -9.03
C GLY A 187 10.89 3.60 -8.35
N THR A 188 11.24 4.83 -8.67
CA THR A 188 12.38 5.60 -8.14
C THR A 188 11.89 6.65 -7.15
N VAL A 189 12.72 7.04 -6.19
CA VAL A 189 12.38 8.05 -5.19
C VAL A 189 12.20 9.44 -5.85
N PRO A 190 11.11 10.17 -5.56
CA PRO A 190 10.91 11.54 -6.03
C PRO A 190 11.91 12.49 -5.37
N SER A 191 12.16 13.66 -5.97
CA SER A 191 13.09 14.66 -5.43
C SER A 191 12.47 15.61 -4.39
N VAL A 192 11.24 15.30 -3.95
CA VAL A 192 10.49 16.03 -2.93
C VAL A 192 9.94 15.03 -1.91
N ASP A 193 9.90 15.42 -0.63
CA ASP A 193 9.40 14.57 0.45
C ASP A 193 7.86 14.50 0.40
N ILE A 194 7.34 13.45 -0.23
CA ILE A 194 5.91 13.20 -0.40
C ILE A 194 5.53 11.79 0.08
N PRO A 195 4.27 11.58 0.48
CA PRO A 195 3.75 10.25 0.77
C PRO A 195 3.82 9.33 -0.46
N ASP A 196 4.12 8.07 -0.22
CA ASP A 196 4.22 7.00 -1.23
C ASP A 196 3.00 6.92 -2.16
N SER A 197 1.78 6.93 -1.61
CA SER A 197 0.52 6.85 -2.38
C SER A 197 0.23 8.08 -3.23
N HIS A 198 0.99 9.16 -3.04
CA HIS A 198 0.87 10.40 -3.79
C HIS A 198 2.04 10.62 -4.74
N ASN A 199 2.96 9.66 -4.84
CA ASN A 199 3.91 9.61 -5.94
C ASN A 199 3.26 8.99 -7.19
N ALA A 200 2.11 9.55 -7.56
CA ALA A 200 1.33 9.24 -8.75
C ALA A 200 0.91 10.57 -9.40
N GLY A 201 0.69 10.59 -10.70
CA GLY A 201 0.18 11.77 -11.40
C GLY A 201 -1.16 12.26 -10.83
N ASP A 202 -2.15 11.38 -10.65
CA ASP A 202 -3.48 11.74 -10.19
C ASP A 202 -3.51 12.14 -8.71
N PHE A 203 -3.11 11.24 -7.80
CA PHE A 203 -3.10 11.51 -6.37
C PHE A 203 -2.12 12.62 -5.99
N GLY A 204 -0.99 12.73 -6.69
CA GLY A 204 -0.01 13.79 -6.47
C GLY A 204 -0.60 15.20 -6.59
N THR A 205 -1.65 15.40 -7.38
CA THR A 205 -2.32 16.70 -7.49
C THR A 205 -2.96 17.16 -6.18
N PHE A 206 -3.40 16.24 -5.32
CA PHE A 206 -4.00 16.58 -4.02
C PHE A 206 -2.99 17.19 -3.04
N LEU A 207 -1.68 17.04 -3.29
CA LEU A 207 -0.64 17.66 -2.48
C LEU A 207 -0.43 19.14 -2.81
N ILE A 208 -0.91 19.63 -3.96
CA ILE A 208 -0.67 21.01 -4.38
C ILE A 208 -1.40 21.97 -3.45
N GLY A 209 -0.65 22.72 -2.65
CA GLY A 209 -1.22 23.65 -1.67
C GLY A 209 -2.04 23.00 -0.56
N ALA A 210 -1.82 21.71 -0.30
CA ALA A 210 -2.55 20.97 0.74
C ALA A 210 -2.43 21.61 2.14
N PRO A 211 -3.42 21.46 3.03
CA PRO A 211 -3.42 22.11 4.35
C PRO A 211 -2.55 21.38 5.40
N HIS A 212 -1.55 20.62 4.95
CA HIS A 212 -0.71 19.77 5.80
C HIS A 212 0.76 19.80 5.36
N LYS A 213 1.66 19.27 6.20
CA LYS A 213 3.12 19.37 6.02
C LYS A 213 3.69 18.80 4.71
N TYR A 214 2.95 17.92 4.04
CA TYR A 214 3.35 17.31 2.75
C TYR A 214 2.88 18.10 1.53
N ALA A 215 2.42 19.33 1.72
CA ALA A 215 2.05 20.19 0.61
C ALA A 215 3.24 20.47 -0.30
N ILE A 216 3.01 20.44 -1.60
CA ILE A 216 4.00 20.78 -2.63
C ILE A 216 3.49 21.94 -3.49
N THR A 217 4.39 22.55 -4.25
CA THR A 217 4.04 23.54 -5.28
C THR A 217 3.67 22.85 -6.59
N GLU A 218 2.95 23.56 -7.46
CA GLU A 218 2.69 23.13 -8.85
C GLU A 218 4.00 22.79 -9.60
N GLN A 219 5.07 23.55 -9.35
CA GLN A 219 6.38 23.29 -9.96
C GLN A 219 6.97 21.97 -9.45
N GLN A 220 6.95 21.74 -8.13
CA GLN A 220 7.42 20.48 -7.55
C GLN A 220 6.61 19.28 -8.05
N TYR A 221 5.29 19.41 -8.16
CA TYR A 221 4.44 18.38 -8.74
C TYR A 221 4.90 18.02 -10.17
N ARG A 222 5.17 19.01 -11.03
CA ARG A 222 5.59 18.75 -12.42
C ARG A 222 7.02 18.20 -12.55
N GLU A 223 7.93 18.63 -11.68
CA GLU A 223 9.37 18.39 -11.87
C GLU A 223 9.93 17.27 -10.99
N CYS A 224 9.35 17.03 -9.82
CA CYS A 224 9.94 16.21 -8.76
C CYS A 224 9.31 14.81 -8.59
N ILE A 225 8.06 14.60 -9.04
CA ILE A 225 7.40 13.29 -8.95
C ILE A 225 7.99 12.29 -9.95
N THR A 226 7.92 11.00 -9.62
CA THR A 226 8.46 9.90 -10.45
C THR A 226 7.41 8.89 -10.89
N ASP A 227 6.15 9.03 -10.43
CA ASP A 227 5.02 8.20 -10.83
C ASP A 227 5.23 6.71 -10.49
N GLY A 228 5.68 6.44 -9.25
CA GLY A 228 5.95 5.09 -8.76
C GLY A 228 4.73 4.36 -8.19
N HIS A 229 3.59 5.04 -8.08
CA HIS A 229 2.28 4.47 -7.72
C HIS A 229 1.41 4.43 -8.98
N LEU A 230 1.37 3.25 -9.59
CA LEU A 230 0.94 3.07 -10.97
C LEU A 230 -0.44 2.42 -11.04
N ASP A 231 -0.65 1.36 -10.25
CA ASP A 231 -1.89 0.57 -10.25
C ASP A 231 -2.27 0.02 -11.64
N ILE A 232 -1.24 -0.34 -12.41
CA ILE A 232 -1.36 -0.92 -13.75
C ILE A 232 -1.14 -2.43 -13.67
N ASP A 233 -2.16 -3.22 -14.03
CA ASP A 233 -2.19 -4.70 -13.93
C ASP A 233 -1.07 -5.42 -14.72
N SER A 234 -0.39 -4.67 -15.60
CA SER A 234 0.68 -5.10 -16.48
C SER A 234 2.07 -4.97 -15.85
N VAL A 235 2.22 -4.31 -14.70
CA VAL A 235 3.48 -4.19 -13.93
C VAL A 235 3.72 -5.48 -13.12
N ARG A 236 3.94 -6.57 -13.84
CA ARG A 236 4.03 -7.94 -13.29
C ARG A 236 5.27 -8.67 -13.77
N GLU A 237 5.45 -9.91 -13.33
CA GLU A 237 6.52 -10.81 -13.79
C GLU A 237 6.68 -10.77 -15.32
N GLY A 238 7.92 -10.56 -15.77
CA GLY A 238 8.29 -10.45 -17.18
C GLY A 238 8.21 -9.03 -17.76
N ALA A 239 7.62 -8.05 -17.04
CA ALA A 239 7.61 -6.66 -17.48
C ALA A 239 8.93 -5.95 -17.17
N VAL A 240 9.21 -4.89 -17.94
CA VAL A 240 10.30 -3.94 -17.69
C VAL A 240 9.69 -2.56 -17.50
N LEU A 241 9.86 -1.98 -16.31
CA LEU A 241 9.45 -0.62 -16.00
C LEU A 241 10.62 0.33 -16.25
N ILE A 242 10.38 1.44 -16.96
CA ILE A 242 11.37 2.49 -17.15
C ILE A 242 11.00 3.66 -16.24
N ALA A 243 11.81 3.91 -15.21
CA ALA A 243 11.53 4.92 -14.20
C ALA A 243 12.54 6.08 -14.27
N PRO A 244 12.10 7.35 -14.21
CA PRO A 244 12.99 8.50 -14.30
C PRO A 244 13.82 8.68 -13.03
N VAL A 245 15.05 9.20 -13.16
CA VAL A 245 15.92 9.50 -12.01
C VAL A 245 15.78 10.97 -11.64
N LYS A 246 15.20 11.22 -10.46
CA LYS A 246 15.04 12.58 -9.89
C LYS A 246 15.98 12.84 -8.70
N LEU A 247 16.60 11.79 -8.15
CA LEU A 247 17.57 11.83 -7.08
C LEU A 247 18.76 10.94 -7.45
N ASP A 248 20.00 11.38 -7.18
CA ASP A 248 21.19 10.54 -7.40
C ASP A 248 21.08 9.20 -6.66
N GLY A 249 21.46 8.13 -7.35
CA GLY A 249 21.25 6.76 -6.93
C GLY A 249 19.84 6.22 -7.19
N ALA A 250 18.92 7.03 -7.73
CA ALA A 250 17.54 6.71 -8.09
C ALA A 250 16.61 6.29 -6.92
N GLY A 251 17.05 5.39 -6.04
CA GLY A 251 16.29 4.87 -4.92
C GLY A 251 15.13 4.01 -5.38
N ILE A 252 15.41 2.76 -5.77
CA ILE A 252 14.40 1.82 -6.21
C ILE A 252 13.62 1.32 -5.01
N TYR A 253 12.30 1.44 -5.03
CA TYR A 253 11.42 0.96 -3.98
C TYR A 253 10.24 0.20 -4.57
N ALA A 254 9.64 -0.65 -3.74
CA ALA A 254 8.47 -1.45 -4.10
C ALA A 254 7.52 -1.54 -2.89
N GLY A 255 6.25 -1.74 -3.17
CA GLY A 255 5.20 -1.97 -2.19
C GLY A 255 3.91 -2.35 -2.89
N ASP A 256 2.83 -2.40 -2.12
CA ASP A 256 1.47 -2.44 -2.66
C ASP A 256 1.27 -3.47 -3.78
N VAL A 257 1.60 -4.72 -3.47
CA VAL A 257 1.39 -5.82 -4.42
C VAL A 257 -0.07 -6.21 -4.34
N HIS A 258 -0.70 -6.38 -5.49
CA HIS A 258 -2.09 -6.75 -5.59
C HIS A 258 -2.22 -8.21 -6.03
N ALA A 259 -3.20 -8.93 -5.50
CA ALA A 259 -3.49 -10.30 -5.92
C ALA A 259 -4.20 -10.33 -7.29
N GLN A 260 -5.06 -9.34 -7.55
CA GLN A 260 -5.69 -9.06 -8.83
C GLN A 260 -6.23 -7.63 -8.85
N GLN A 261 -6.41 -7.06 -10.03
CA GLN A 261 -7.07 -5.77 -10.29
C GLN A 261 -7.63 -5.78 -11.72
N GLY A 262 -8.69 -5.01 -11.96
CA GLY A 262 -9.12 -4.65 -13.30
C GLY A 262 -8.74 -3.20 -13.62
N ASP A 263 -8.71 -2.86 -14.90
CA ASP A 263 -8.33 -1.52 -15.36
C ASP A 263 -9.15 -0.42 -14.66
N GLY A 264 -8.43 0.59 -14.16
CA GLY A 264 -8.98 1.80 -13.56
C GLY A 264 -9.31 1.71 -12.08
N GLU A 265 -9.11 0.55 -11.42
CA GLU A 265 -9.30 0.37 -9.97
C GLU A 265 -10.55 1.07 -9.43
N VAL A 266 -11.70 0.80 -10.05
CA VAL A 266 -12.91 1.63 -9.90
C VAL A 266 -13.47 1.71 -8.47
N ALA A 267 -13.09 0.79 -7.60
CA ALA A 267 -13.47 0.80 -6.18
C ALA A 267 -12.53 1.67 -5.31
N GLY A 268 -11.47 2.24 -5.90
CA GLY A 268 -10.40 2.98 -5.25
C GLY A 268 -9.34 2.10 -4.60
N HIS A 269 -9.67 0.84 -4.33
CA HIS A 269 -8.80 -0.14 -3.68
C HIS A 269 -9.04 -1.54 -4.24
N THR A 270 -8.04 -2.41 -4.12
CA THR A 270 -8.15 -3.82 -4.52
C THR A 270 -7.67 -4.78 -3.44
N THR A 271 -7.40 -6.03 -3.81
CA THR A 271 -6.89 -7.10 -2.95
C THR A 271 -5.39 -6.99 -2.73
N ASP A 272 -4.99 -6.15 -1.78
CA ASP A 272 -3.59 -5.95 -1.39
C ASP A 272 -3.03 -7.16 -0.65
N ILE A 273 -1.78 -7.51 -0.93
CA ILE A 273 -1.10 -8.68 -0.39
C ILE A 273 0.35 -8.40 -0.04
N SER A 274 0.90 -9.22 0.85
CA SER A 274 2.34 -9.36 1.00
C SER A 274 2.87 -10.29 -0.08
N ALA A 275 4.06 -9.97 -0.58
CA ALA A 275 4.75 -10.78 -1.58
C ALA A 275 6.27 -10.70 -1.41
N GLU A 276 6.96 -11.73 -1.91
CA GLU A 276 8.38 -11.62 -2.23
C GLU A 276 8.49 -11.20 -3.70
N VAL A 277 9.14 -10.07 -3.94
CA VAL A 277 9.33 -9.50 -5.28
C VAL A 277 10.80 -9.47 -5.60
N LYS A 278 11.17 -9.96 -6.77
CA LYS A 278 12.53 -9.93 -7.30
C LYS A 278 12.57 -9.04 -8.52
N VAL A 279 13.41 -8.01 -8.48
CA VAL A 279 13.64 -7.12 -9.61
C VAL A 279 15.12 -7.05 -9.93
N ARG A 280 15.42 -6.87 -11.22
CA ARG A 280 16.77 -6.58 -11.72
C ARG A 280 16.80 -5.17 -12.28
N VAL A 281 17.84 -4.43 -11.93
CA VAL A 281 18.08 -3.04 -12.36
C VAL A 281 19.36 -2.94 -13.17
#